data_AF-A0AAU6B3L1-F1
#
_entry.id   AF-A0AAU6B3L1-F1
#
_cell.length_a   1.000
_cell.length_b   1.000
_cell.length_c   1.000
_cell.angle_alpha   90.00
_cell.angle_beta   90.00
_cell.angle_gamma   90.00
#
_symmetry.space_group_name_H-M   'P 1'
#
loop_
_entity.id
_entity.type
_entity.pdbx_description
1 polymer ?
#
loop_
_entity_poly.entity_id
_entity_poly.type
_entity_poly.pdbx_seq_one_letter_code
_entity_poly.pdbx_strand_id
1 'polypeptide(L)'
;MSDRSDRGRDLAVVLGLVETERLRAERAAGVASRHDDLAVTGSAGMRGFHLRLAEVHRGSERAHRAAVVMHAYYAERTLGRGPEPSDAPTFIEAVAEACGAHSTAVTLFGAHASDSMAATSGPLAEAAQDLEYVYGEGPAVAVLTGPGELSLSGGELSRHWPQFGAALQEIGVDSVVSARLGAAASPLGAITVYQPPSDHGALAVRSLSAVAEALTNTALLPILEAEDGLPAHPLFDDVGLRLVVHQAAGVVMTTGNCGAADALSLIRAHAFAAGRSVLDVALAIVDRTLVLP
;
A
#
# COMPACT_ATOMS: atom_id res chain seq x y z
N MET A 1 -23.52 23.87 0.20
CA MET A 1 -24.02 23.72 -1.19
C MET A 1 -22.90 23.41 -2.18
N SER A 2 -21.69 23.99 -2.03
CA SER A 2 -20.50 23.65 -2.84
C SER A 2 -20.05 22.19 -2.68
N ASP A 3 -19.93 21.73 -1.43
CA ASP A 3 -19.45 20.39 -1.05
C ASP A 3 -20.27 19.21 -1.64
N ARG A 4 -21.61 19.34 -1.67
CA ARG A 4 -22.49 18.30 -2.24
C ARG A 4 -22.43 18.22 -3.76
N SER A 5 -22.08 19.32 -4.43
CA SER A 5 -21.88 19.38 -5.88
C SER A 5 -20.51 18.82 -6.29
N ASP A 6 -19.50 18.98 -5.44
CA ASP A 6 -18.15 18.44 -5.65
C ASP A 6 -18.17 16.92 -5.50
N ARG A 7 -18.74 16.43 -4.40
CA ARG A 7 -18.90 15.01 -4.10
C ARG A 7 -19.64 14.22 -5.19
N GLY A 8 -20.63 14.84 -5.82
CA GLY A 8 -21.37 14.23 -6.93
C GLY A 8 -20.56 14.12 -8.23
N ARG A 9 -19.63 15.05 -8.46
CA ARG A 9 -18.72 15.01 -9.62
C ARG A 9 -17.62 13.98 -9.41
N ASP A 10 -17.03 13.94 -8.22
CA ASP A 10 -15.99 12.96 -7.88
C ASP A 10 -16.50 11.53 -8.00
N LEU A 11 -17.72 11.29 -7.50
CA LEU A 11 -18.35 9.97 -7.62
C LEU A 11 -18.62 9.58 -9.08
N ALA A 12 -19.07 10.52 -9.92
CA ALA A 12 -19.29 10.25 -11.34
C ALA A 12 -17.99 9.89 -12.06
N VAL A 13 -16.87 10.52 -11.68
CA VAL A 13 -15.53 10.18 -12.18
C VAL A 13 -15.14 8.78 -11.74
N VAL A 14 -15.30 8.44 -10.45
CA VAL A 14 -14.97 7.10 -9.93
C VAL A 14 -15.81 6.01 -10.62
N LEU A 15 -17.11 6.23 -10.81
CA LEU A 15 -17.98 5.28 -11.51
C LEU A 15 -17.61 5.13 -13.01
N GLY A 16 -17.20 6.22 -13.67
CA GLY A 16 -16.68 6.16 -15.04
C GLY A 16 -15.38 5.36 -15.15
N LEU A 17 -14.50 5.48 -14.15
CA LEU A 17 -13.28 4.69 -14.03
C LEU A 17 -13.60 3.20 -13.84
N VAL A 18 -14.57 2.86 -12.99
CA VAL A 18 -15.03 1.48 -12.78
C VAL A 18 -15.45 0.83 -14.11
N GLU A 19 -16.28 1.49 -14.91
CA GLU A 19 -16.72 0.91 -16.18
C GLU A 19 -15.56 0.79 -17.19
N THR A 20 -14.66 1.77 -17.20
CA THR A 20 -13.46 1.73 -18.06
C THR A 20 -12.57 0.53 -17.71
N GLU A 21 -12.30 0.32 -16.42
CA GLU A 21 -11.50 -0.81 -15.93
C GLU A 21 -12.20 -2.15 -16.16
N ARG A 22 -13.53 -2.21 -16.04
CA ARG A 22 -14.32 -3.40 -16.37
C ARG A 22 -14.14 -3.81 -17.84
N LEU A 23 -14.24 -2.85 -18.77
CA LEU A 23 -14.01 -3.10 -20.20
C LEU A 23 -12.56 -3.49 -20.50
N ARG A 24 -11.59 -2.92 -19.79
CA ARG A 24 -10.17 -3.31 -19.92
C ARG A 24 -9.93 -4.74 -19.43
N ALA A 25 -10.52 -5.13 -18.31
CA ALA A 25 -10.48 -6.50 -17.80
C ALA A 25 -11.05 -7.51 -18.80
N GLU A 26 -12.26 -7.25 -19.32
CA GLU A 26 -12.92 -8.12 -20.32
C GLU A 26 -12.07 -8.25 -21.59
N ARG A 27 -11.47 -7.16 -22.05
CA ARG A 27 -10.58 -7.17 -23.21
C ARG A 27 -9.33 -8.01 -22.95
N ALA A 28 -8.67 -7.84 -21.82
CA ALA A 28 -7.48 -8.60 -21.44
C ALA A 28 -7.79 -10.10 -21.33
N ALA A 29 -8.91 -10.47 -20.69
CA ALA A 29 -9.40 -11.85 -20.60
C ALA A 29 -9.61 -12.47 -21.99
N GLY A 30 -10.25 -11.72 -22.90
CA GLY A 30 -10.46 -12.16 -24.28
C GLY A 30 -9.16 -12.37 -25.05
N VAL A 31 -8.12 -11.56 -24.81
CA VAL A 31 -6.80 -11.77 -25.42
C VAL A 31 -6.11 -13.00 -24.84
N ALA A 32 -6.18 -13.21 -23.53
CA ALA A 32 -5.62 -14.39 -22.87
C ALA A 32 -6.22 -15.68 -23.41
N SER A 33 -7.55 -15.75 -23.51
CA SER A 33 -8.26 -16.91 -24.07
C SER A 33 -7.84 -17.22 -25.50
N ARG A 34 -7.69 -16.20 -26.35
CA ARG A 34 -7.19 -16.41 -27.73
C ARG A 34 -5.80 -17.02 -27.76
N HIS A 35 -4.93 -16.65 -26.83
CA HIS A 35 -3.60 -17.23 -26.73
C HIS A 35 -3.63 -18.65 -26.18
N ASP A 36 -4.53 -18.98 -25.26
CA ASP A 36 -4.72 -20.37 -24.83
C ASP A 36 -5.16 -21.26 -25.99
N ASP A 37 -6.14 -20.81 -26.78
CA ASP A 37 -6.60 -21.53 -27.97
C ASP A 37 -5.44 -21.75 -28.95
N LEU A 38 -4.66 -20.71 -29.25
CA LEU A 38 -3.48 -20.79 -30.12
C LEU A 38 -2.37 -21.69 -29.54
N ALA A 39 -2.25 -21.81 -28.22
CA ALA A 39 -1.30 -22.73 -27.58
C ALA A 39 -1.71 -24.20 -27.76
N VAL A 40 -3.02 -24.47 -27.91
CA VAL A 40 -3.57 -25.81 -28.14
C VAL A 40 -3.58 -26.16 -29.62
N THR A 41 -4.01 -25.23 -30.49
CA THR A 41 -4.22 -25.49 -31.93
C THR A 41 -3.01 -25.15 -32.80
N GLY A 42 -2.08 -24.34 -32.29
CA GLY A 42 -0.91 -23.86 -33.01
C GLY A 42 0.23 -24.87 -33.13
N SER A 43 1.34 -24.45 -33.73
CA SER A 43 2.53 -25.29 -33.86
C SER A 43 3.21 -25.53 -32.51
N ALA A 44 3.79 -26.72 -32.32
CA ALA A 44 4.44 -27.10 -31.06
C ALA A 44 5.55 -26.12 -30.63
N GLY A 45 6.25 -25.50 -31.60
CA GLY A 45 7.29 -24.50 -31.33
C GLY A 45 6.74 -23.17 -30.78
N MET A 46 5.49 -22.81 -31.10
CA MET A 46 4.87 -21.54 -30.66
C MET A 46 4.04 -21.69 -29.37
N ARG A 47 3.79 -22.91 -28.92
CA ARG A 47 3.00 -23.20 -27.71
C ARG A 47 3.51 -22.43 -26.48
N GLY A 48 4.82 -22.51 -26.21
CA GLY A 48 5.41 -21.83 -25.04
C GLY A 48 5.32 -20.29 -25.12
N PHE A 49 5.37 -19.73 -26.33
CA PHE A 49 5.18 -18.30 -26.54
C PHE A 49 3.74 -17.87 -26.24
N HIS A 50 2.76 -18.60 -26.76
CA HIS A 50 1.34 -18.30 -26.52
C HIS A 50 0.96 -18.45 -25.04
N LEU A 51 1.46 -19.47 -24.34
CA LEU A 51 1.23 -19.61 -22.90
C LEU A 51 1.79 -18.42 -22.10
N ARG A 52 2.96 -17.89 -22.47
CA ARG A 52 3.51 -16.68 -21.84
C ARG A 52 2.66 -15.45 -22.11
N LEU A 53 2.21 -15.26 -23.35
CA LEU A 53 1.33 -14.13 -23.68
C LEU A 53 -0.02 -14.24 -22.96
N ALA A 54 -0.60 -15.45 -22.87
CA ALA A 54 -1.80 -15.68 -22.09
C ALA A 54 -1.60 -15.27 -20.64
N GLU A 55 -0.47 -15.63 -20.03
CA GLU A 55 -0.19 -15.26 -18.63
C GLU A 55 0.00 -13.76 -18.42
N VAL A 56 0.67 -13.07 -19.35
CA VAL A 56 0.78 -11.60 -19.31
C VAL A 56 -0.62 -10.96 -19.33
N HIS A 57 -1.50 -11.40 -20.24
CA HIS A 57 -2.85 -10.85 -20.32
C HIS A 57 -3.74 -11.21 -19.14
N ARG A 58 -3.53 -12.38 -18.50
CA ARG A 58 -4.17 -12.68 -17.20
C ARG A 58 -3.66 -11.79 -16.07
N GLY A 59 -2.39 -11.42 -16.09
CA GLY A 59 -1.82 -10.40 -15.20
C GLY A 59 -2.61 -9.09 -15.32
N SER A 60 -2.69 -8.54 -16.53
CA SER A 60 -3.45 -7.30 -16.79
C SER A 60 -4.93 -7.44 -16.43
N GLU A 61 -5.57 -8.57 -16.75
CA GLU A 61 -6.96 -8.83 -16.35
C GLU A 61 -7.12 -8.73 -14.82
N ARG A 62 -6.26 -9.41 -14.05
CA ARG A 62 -6.30 -9.39 -12.58
C ARG A 62 -6.14 -7.97 -12.04
N ALA A 63 -5.20 -7.19 -12.59
CA ALA A 63 -5.00 -5.80 -12.19
C ALA A 63 -6.25 -4.93 -12.47
N HIS A 64 -6.83 -5.01 -13.67
CA HIS A 64 -8.05 -4.28 -13.99
C HIS A 64 -9.24 -4.68 -13.10
N ARG A 65 -9.38 -5.97 -12.77
CA ARG A 65 -10.40 -6.43 -11.82
C ARG A 65 -10.17 -5.90 -10.41
N ALA A 66 -8.93 -5.87 -9.94
CA ALA A 66 -8.60 -5.30 -8.64
C ALA A 66 -8.94 -3.80 -8.58
N ALA A 67 -8.66 -3.04 -9.65
CA ALA A 67 -9.05 -1.63 -9.77
C ALA A 67 -10.58 -1.46 -9.67
N VAL A 68 -11.35 -2.30 -10.36
CA VAL A 68 -12.82 -2.31 -10.28
C VAL A 68 -13.28 -2.50 -8.83
N VAL A 69 -12.74 -3.48 -8.12
CA VAL A 69 -13.12 -3.76 -6.71
C VAL A 69 -12.83 -2.55 -5.83
N MET A 70 -11.62 -1.99 -5.88
CA MET A 70 -11.23 -0.83 -5.07
C MET A 70 -12.15 0.37 -5.34
N HIS A 71 -12.32 0.76 -6.61
CA HIS A 71 -13.09 1.96 -6.94
C HIS A 71 -14.60 1.79 -6.73
N ALA A 72 -15.16 0.59 -6.98
CA ALA A 72 -16.56 0.31 -6.72
C ALA A 72 -16.85 0.32 -5.21
N TYR A 73 -16.02 -0.34 -4.41
CA TYR A 73 -16.17 -0.35 -2.95
C TYR A 73 -16.08 1.06 -2.37
N TYR A 74 -15.08 1.84 -2.80
CA TYR A 74 -14.93 3.22 -2.37
C TYR A 74 -16.16 4.08 -2.76
N ALA A 75 -16.68 3.92 -3.98
CA ALA A 75 -17.86 4.64 -4.45
C ALA A 75 -19.12 4.27 -3.64
N GLU A 76 -19.37 2.99 -3.40
CA GLU A 76 -20.52 2.49 -2.63
C GLU A 76 -20.49 3.00 -1.18
N ARG A 77 -19.33 2.89 -0.52
CA ARG A 77 -19.15 3.39 0.84
C ARG A 77 -19.33 4.91 0.93
N THR A 78 -18.90 5.64 -0.10
CA THR A 78 -19.09 7.10 -0.19
C THR A 78 -20.57 7.47 -0.37
N LEU A 79 -21.31 6.68 -1.15
CA LEU A 79 -22.74 6.84 -1.42
C LEU A 79 -23.64 6.53 -0.22
N GLY A 80 -23.30 5.51 0.57
CA GLY A 80 -24.12 5.03 1.69
C GLY A 80 -24.11 5.91 2.95
N ARG A 81 -23.56 7.12 2.90
CA ARG A 81 -23.13 7.86 4.10
C ARG A 81 -24.12 8.93 4.59
N GLY A 82 -24.13 9.13 5.91
CA GLY A 82 -24.71 10.28 6.60
C GLY A 82 -23.85 11.56 6.52
N PRO A 83 -24.34 12.69 7.06
CA PRO A 83 -23.72 14.01 6.89
C PRO A 83 -22.45 14.27 7.72
N GLU A 84 -22.10 13.43 8.70
CA GLU A 84 -20.99 13.70 9.61
C GLU A 84 -19.61 13.42 8.98
N PRO A 85 -18.58 14.28 9.14
CA PRO A 85 -17.27 14.14 8.49
C PRO A 85 -16.35 13.01 8.99
N SER A 86 -16.59 12.44 10.18
CA SER A 86 -15.70 11.41 10.78
C SER A 86 -15.85 9.98 10.22
N ASP A 87 -16.92 9.69 9.47
CA ASP A 87 -17.24 8.32 8.98
C ASP A 87 -16.80 8.07 7.51
N ALA A 88 -15.79 8.77 7.00
CA ALA A 88 -15.52 8.77 5.55
C ALA A 88 -14.72 7.49 5.26
N PRO A 89 -15.15 6.64 4.30
CA PRO A 89 -14.33 5.50 3.95
C PRO A 89 -12.97 6.01 3.49
N THR A 90 -11.91 5.57 4.13
CA THR A 90 -10.57 5.80 3.63
C THR A 90 -10.35 4.88 2.43
N PHE A 91 -9.63 5.32 1.41
CA PHE A 91 -9.39 4.46 0.24
C PHE A 91 -8.59 3.20 0.63
N ILE A 92 -7.84 3.23 1.74
CA ILE A 92 -7.17 2.04 2.27
C ILE A 92 -8.15 0.93 2.69
N GLU A 93 -9.38 1.24 3.11
CA GLU A 93 -10.43 0.22 3.32
C GLU A 93 -10.78 -0.49 2.00
N ALA A 94 -10.85 0.26 0.90
CA ALA A 94 -11.14 -0.31 -0.42
C ALA A 94 -9.98 -1.15 -0.95
N VAL A 95 -8.74 -0.75 -0.66
CA VAL A 95 -7.54 -1.55 -0.97
C VAL A 95 -7.56 -2.85 -0.15
N ALA A 96 -7.89 -2.77 1.14
CA ALA A 96 -7.99 -3.93 2.02
C ALA A 96 -9.06 -4.92 1.52
N GLU A 97 -10.22 -4.42 1.09
CA GLU A 97 -11.27 -5.22 0.46
C GLU A 97 -10.77 -5.91 -0.83
N ALA A 98 -10.06 -5.20 -1.70
CA ALA A 98 -9.50 -5.78 -2.92
C ALA A 98 -8.41 -6.84 -2.64
N CYS A 99 -7.70 -6.72 -1.52
CA CYS A 99 -6.80 -7.75 -1.01
C CYS A 99 -7.54 -8.93 -0.36
N GLY A 100 -8.84 -8.80 -0.09
CA GLY A 100 -9.63 -9.75 0.70
C GLY A 100 -9.14 -9.85 2.14
N ALA A 101 -8.52 -8.80 2.69
CA ALA A 101 -7.88 -8.82 4.01
C ALA A 101 -8.30 -7.62 4.86
N HIS A 102 -8.17 -7.75 6.18
CA HIS A 102 -8.55 -6.69 7.14
C HIS A 102 -7.35 -5.90 7.67
N SER A 103 -6.13 -6.31 7.33
CA SER A 103 -4.90 -5.73 7.87
C SER A 103 -3.90 -5.51 6.75
N THR A 104 -4.19 -4.50 5.95
CA THR A 104 -3.40 -4.08 4.79
C THR A 104 -2.76 -2.72 5.06
N ALA A 105 -1.50 -2.58 4.68
CA ALA A 105 -0.77 -1.32 4.65
C ALA A 105 -0.30 -1.01 3.23
N VAL A 106 -0.36 0.26 2.85
CA VAL A 106 0.30 0.80 1.66
C VAL A 106 1.37 1.77 2.11
N THR A 107 2.62 1.50 1.77
CA THR A 107 3.78 2.33 2.09
C THR A 107 4.35 2.93 0.82
N LEU A 108 4.50 4.24 0.74
CA LEU A 108 5.29 4.92 -0.28
C LEU A 108 6.64 5.33 0.31
N PHE A 109 7.70 5.26 -0.47
CA PHE A 109 9.02 5.75 -0.08
C PHE A 109 9.36 7.01 -0.88
N GLY A 110 9.88 8.02 -0.19
CA GLY A 110 10.46 9.22 -0.77
C GLY A 110 11.87 8.97 -1.27
N ALA A 111 12.58 10.04 -1.62
CA ALA A 111 13.94 9.97 -2.17
C ALA A 111 14.96 9.35 -1.18
N HIS A 112 14.62 9.29 0.10
CA HIS A 112 15.39 8.61 1.14
C HIS A 112 14.51 7.55 1.80
N ALA A 113 15.06 6.37 2.12
CA ALA A 113 14.30 5.27 2.72
C ALA A 113 13.67 5.62 4.08
N SER A 114 14.22 6.63 4.76
CA SER A 114 13.69 7.20 6.01
C SER A 114 12.44 8.07 5.81
N ASP A 115 12.27 8.61 4.60
CA ASP A 115 11.07 9.32 4.19
C ASP A 115 10.12 8.27 3.60
N SER A 116 9.19 7.77 4.41
CA SER A 116 8.10 6.94 3.88
C SER A 116 6.77 7.49 4.32
N MET A 117 5.70 7.20 3.60
CA MET A 117 4.32 7.48 3.98
C MET A 117 3.56 6.18 4.02
N ALA A 118 2.64 6.01 4.98
CA ALA A 118 1.88 4.78 5.10
C ALA A 118 0.40 5.07 5.31
N ALA A 119 -0.46 4.30 4.64
CA ALA A 119 -1.89 4.21 4.91
C ALA A 119 -2.18 2.78 5.38
N THR A 120 -2.88 2.62 6.50
CA THR A 120 -3.14 1.32 7.13
C THR A 120 -4.63 1.07 7.31
N SER A 121 -5.05 -0.19 7.21
CA SER A 121 -6.40 -0.63 7.51
C SER A 121 -6.43 -1.37 8.84
N GLY A 122 -7.12 -0.78 9.80
CA GLY A 122 -7.30 -1.35 11.13
C GLY A 122 -6.04 -1.30 12.02
N PRO A 123 -6.22 -1.61 13.32
CA PRO A 123 -5.19 -1.44 14.34
C PRO A 123 -4.02 -2.41 14.20
N LEU A 124 -4.24 -3.60 13.64
CA LEU A 124 -3.18 -4.59 13.46
C LEU A 124 -2.17 -4.16 12.39
N ALA A 125 -2.64 -3.61 11.26
CA ALA A 125 -1.76 -3.08 10.23
C ALA A 125 -1.02 -1.82 10.71
N GLU A 126 -1.67 -0.97 11.49
CA GLU A 126 -1.04 0.20 12.13
C GLU A 126 0.10 -0.22 13.07
N ALA A 127 -0.16 -1.15 13.99
CA ALA A 127 0.86 -1.66 14.90
C ALA A 127 2.02 -2.33 14.15
N ALA A 128 1.74 -3.15 13.14
CA ALA A 128 2.77 -3.79 12.33
C ALA A 128 3.63 -2.78 11.56
N GLN A 129 3.01 -1.74 11.03
CA GLN A 129 3.71 -0.67 10.32
C GLN A 129 4.58 0.19 11.25
N ASP A 130 4.11 0.44 12.48
CA ASP A 130 4.91 1.08 13.51
C ASP A 130 6.14 0.26 13.86
N LEU A 131 6.01 -1.07 13.98
CA LEU A 131 7.16 -1.95 14.18
C LEU A 131 8.14 -1.88 13.01
N GLU A 132 7.67 -1.95 11.77
CA GLU A 132 8.55 -1.90 10.58
C GLU A 132 9.29 -0.56 10.53
N TYR A 133 8.61 0.53 10.86
CA TYR A 133 9.23 1.84 10.97
C TYR A 133 10.26 1.89 12.11
N VAL A 134 9.93 1.37 13.29
CA VAL A 134 10.81 1.38 14.47
C VAL A 134 12.05 0.53 14.26
N TYR A 135 11.94 -0.67 13.69
CA TYR A 135 13.08 -1.54 13.43
C TYR A 135 13.87 -1.12 12.19
N GLY A 136 13.23 -0.45 11.22
CA GLY A 136 13.85 -0.09 9.95
C GLY A 136 14.11 -1.28 9.03
N GLU A 137 13.56 -2.44 9.37
CA GLU A 137 13.50 -3.66 8.58
C GLU A 137 12.07 -4.18 8.57
N GLY A 138 11.68 -4.85 7.49
CA GLY A 138 10.34 -5.38 7.35
C GLY A 138 9.94 -5.65 5.90
N PRO A 139 8.69 -6.08 5.68
CA PRO A 139 8.18 -6.52 4.39
C PRO A 139 8.20 -5.44 3.32
N ALA A 140 7.85 -4.20 3.63
CA ALA A 140 7.85 -3.11 2.66
C ALA A 140 9.30 -2.79 2.22
N VAL A 141 10.24 -2.74 3.16
CA VAL A 141 11.67 -2.50 2.87
C VAL A 141 12.27 -3.64 2.04
N ALA A 142 11.93 -4.89 2.37
CA ALA A 142 12.46 -6.07 1.68
C ALA A 142 11.98 -6.17 0.23
N VAL A 143 10.70 -5.90 -0.05
CA VAL A 143 10.22 -5.94 -1.44
C VAL A 143 10.70 -4.77 -2.26
N LEU A 144 10.98 -3.62 -1.64
CA LEU A 144 11.53 -2.45 -2.32
C LEU A 144 12.96 -2.70 -2.82
N THR A 145 13.80 -3.30 -1.98
CA THR A 145 15.23 -3.54 -2.25
C THR A 145 15.50 -4.90 -2.91
N GLY A 146 14.56 -5.84 -2.78
CA GLY A 146 14.71 -7.23 -3.21
C GLY A 146 13.97 -7.58 -4.50
N PRO A 147 13.38 -8.80 -4.60
CA PRO A 147 12.72 -9.30 -5.81
C PRO A 147 11.40 -8.59 -6.20
N GLY A 148 10.84 -7.76 -5.32
CA GLY A 148 9.57 -7.07 -5.55
C GLY A 148 8.35 -7.76 -4.96
N GLU A 149 8.49 -9.00 -4.47
CA GLU A 149 7.39 -9.79 -3.91
C GLU A 149 7.91 -10.67 -2.77
N LEU A 150 7.09 -10.90 -1.75
CA LEU A 150 7.43 -11.68 -0.57
C LEU A 150 6.18 -12.35 0.02
N SER A 151 6.33 -13.58 0.51
CA SER A 151 5.34 -14.26 1.36
C SER A 151 6.09 -15.09 2.39
N LEU A 152 5.92 -14.77 3.67
CA LEU A 152 6.57 -15.45 4.79
C LEU A 152 5.54 -15.84 5.85
N SER A 153 5.78 -16.94 6.55
CA SER A 153 4.89 -17.43 7.61
C SER A 153 5.63 -18.11 8.77
N GLY A 154 5.01 -18.11 9.95
CA GLY A 154 5.53 -18.77 11.14
C GLY A 154 6.97 -18.37 11.45
N GLY A 155 7.78 -19.39 11.74
CA GLY A 155 9.21 -19.20 12.03
C GLY A 155 10.05 -18.69 10.87
N GLU A 156 9.51 -18.52 9.65
CA GLU A 156 10.23 -17.83 8.57
C GLU A 156 10.36 -16.33 8.85
N LEU A 157 9.35 -15.73 9.49
CA LEU A 157 9.36 -14.31 9.85
C LEU A 157 10.56 -13.98 10.74
N SER A 158 10.72 -14.70 11.86
CA SER A 158 11.84 -14.49 12.79
C SER A 158 13.19 -15.00 12.27
N ARG A 159 13.23 -15.82 11.21
CA ARG A 159 14.49 -16.13 10.51
C ARG A 159 14.90 -15.02 9.57
N HIS A 160 13.94 -14.40 8.90
CA HIS A 160 14.20 -13.32 7.94
C HIS A 160 14.46 -11.99 8.65
N TRP A 161 13.69 -11.70 9.69
CA TRP A 161 13.84 -10.53 10.55
C TRP A 161 13.83 -10.97 12.02
N PRO A 162 15.00 -11.22 12.64
CA PRO A 162 15.07 -11.75 14.01
C PRO A 162 14.35 -10.91 15.06
N GLN A 163 14.39 -9.58 14.95
CA GLN A 163 13.76 -8.69 15.92
C GLN A 163 12.33 -8.33 15.49
N PHE A 164 12.17 -7.81 14.26
CA PHE A 164 10.85 -7.43 13.76
C PHE A 164 9.90 -8.62 13.61
N GLY A 165 10.38 -9.76 13.12
CA GLY A 165 9.57 -10.98 12.97
C GLY A 165 9.09 -11.55 14.30
N ALA A 166 9.90 -11.47 15.37
CA ALA A 166 9.47 -11.84 16.71
C ALA A 166 8.41 -10.87 17.24
N ALA A 167 8.62 -9.55 17.07
CA ALA A 167 7.66 -8.54 17.49
C ALA A 167 6.31 -8.63 16.74
N LEU A 168 6.32 -8.97 15.45
CA LEU A 168 5.11 -9.25 14.67
C LEU A 168 4.30 -10.42 15.26
N GLN A 169 4.98 -11.49 15.67
CA GLN A 169 4.32 -12.65 16.27
C GLN A 169 3.71 -12.31 17.65
N GLU A 170 4.35 -11.44 18.43
CA GLU A 170 3.82 -10.97 19.71
C GLU A 170 2.50 -10.20 19.57
N ILE A 171 2.31 -9.46 18.46
CA ILE A 171 1.05 -8.77 18.14
C ILE A 171 0.05 -9.66 17.38
N GLY A 172 0.35 -10.95 17.21
CA GLY A 172 -0.56 -11.94 16.61
C GLY A 172 -0.48 -12.08 15.10
N VAL A 173 0.55 -11.53 14.45
CA VAL A 173 0.81 -11.72 13.01
C VAL A 173 1.71 -12.93 12.81
N ASP A 174 1.17 -13.99 12.20
CA ASP A 174 1.91 -15.22 11.91
C ASP A 174 2.24 -15.37 10.41
N SER A 175 1.72 -14.50 9.56
CA SER A 175 2.05 -14.50 8.13
C SER A 175 1.95 -13.12 7.51
N VAL A 176 2.79 -12.88 6.50
CA VAL A 176 2.89 -11.61 5.79
C VAL A 176 3.05 -11.88 4.31
N VAL A 177 2.31 -11.13 3.49
CA VAL A 177 2.50 -11.08 2.04
C VAL A 177 2.72 -9.64 1.64
N SER A 178 3.73 -9.37 0.82
CA SER A 178 4.08 -8.03 0.39
C SER A 178 4.42 -7.99 -1.10
N ALA A 179 4.06 -6.91 -1.77
CA ALA A 179 4.36 -6.66 -3.18
C ALA A 179 4.75 -5.20 -3.39
N ARG A 180 5.68 -4.96 -4.32
CA ARG A 180 6.17 -3.63 -4.67
C ARG A 180 5.12 -2.84 -5.46
N LEU A 181 5.02 -1.55 -5.17
CA LEU A 181 4.31 -0.56 -5.97
C LEU A 181 5.31 0.13 -6.91
N GLY A 182 4.92 0.34 -8.17
CA GLY A 182 5.81 0.87 -9.19
C GLY A 182 6.68 -0.18 -9.88
N ALA A 183 7.39 0.26 -10.92
CA ALA A 183 8.26 -0.60 -11.72
C ALA A 183 9.56 -0.92 -10.98
N ALA A 184 10.23 -2.01 -11.34
CA ALA A 184 11.50 -2.37 -10.70
C ALA A 184 12.58 -1.29 -10.83
N ALA A 185 12.58 -0.54 -11.95
CA ALA A 185 13.50 0.56 -12.22
C ALA A 185 13.12 1.88 -11.52
N SER A 186 11.87 2.00 -11.06
CA SER A 186 11.35 3.19 -10.37
C SER A 186 10.35 2.73 -9.31
N PRO A 187 10.83 2.14 -8.20
CA PRO A 187 9.97 1.65 -7.15
C PRO A 187 9.36 2.83 -6.40
N LEU A 188 8.05 2.80 -6.19
CA LEU A 188 7.30 3.85 -5.49
C LEU A 188 7.06 3.48 -4.02
N GLY A 189 6.93 2.18 -3.74
CA GLY A 189 6.34 1.73 -2.49
C GLY A 189 6.21 0.23 -2.36
N ALA A 190 5.43 -0.17 -1.38
CA ALA A 190 4.96 -1.53 -1.17
C ALA A 190 3.52 -1.54 -0.67
N ILE A 191 2.79 -2.59 -1.01
CA ILE A 191 1.56 -2.99 -0.35
C ILE A 191 1.86 -4.24 0.47
N THR A 192 1.37 -4.31 1.70
CA THR A 192 1.62 -5.40 2.62
C THR A 192 0.33 -5.83 3.29
N VAL A 193 0.06 -7.12 3.29
CA VAL A 193 -1.04 -7.75 4.02
C VAL A 193 -0.45 -8.52 5.18
N TYR A 194 -0.85 -8.13 6.39
CA TYR A 194 -0.57 -8.84 7.63
C TYR A 194 -1.73 -9.79 7.91
N GLN A 195 -1.42 -11.04 8.23
CA GLN A 195 -2.41 -12.08 8.51
C GLN A 195 -3.43 -12.31 7.37
N PRO A 196 -2.98 -12.71 6.16
CA PRO A 196 -3.88 -13.10 5.07
C PRO A 196 -4.86 -14.21 5.47
N PRO A 197 -6.11 -14.22 4.96
CA PRO A 197 -7.21 -15.03 5.50
C PRO A 197 -7.01 -16.55 5.45
N SER A 198 -6.42 -17.09 4.37
CA SER A 198 -6.32 -18.56 4.19
C SER A 198 -5.31 -19.01 3.12
N ASP A 199 -4.82 -18.11 2.25
CA ASP A 199 -3.81 -18.42 1.25
C ASP A 199 -2.49 -17.75 1.63
N HIS A 200 -1.46 -18.56 1.86
CA HIS A 200 -0.07 -18.12 1.94
C HIS A 200 0.72 -18.74 0.78
N GLY A 201 1.69 -18.01 0.22
CA GLY A 201 2.49 -18.47 -0.91
C GLY A 201 2.05 -17.87 -2.27
N ALA A 202 2.36 -18.58 -3.35
CA ALA A 202 2.37 -17.99 -4.69
C ALA A 202 1.03 -17.42 -5.19
N LEU A 203 -0.12 -17.95 -4.73
CA LEU A 203 -1.44 -17.42 -5.11
C LEU A 203 -1.73 -16.09 -4.40
N ALA A 204 -1.41 -15.99 -3.11
CA ALA A 204 -1.56 -14.77 -2.34
C ALA A 204 -0.66 -13.66 -2.90
N VAL A 205 0.59 -13.99 -3.23
CA VAL A 205 1.52 -13.07 -3.88
C VAL A 205 0.95 -12.58 -5.22
N ARG A 206 0.52 -13.48 -6.12
CA ARG A 206 -0.05 -13.06 -7.42
C ARG A 206 -1.27 -12.17 -7.27
N SER A 207 -2.12 -12.44 -6.29
CA SER A 207 -3.33 -11.65 -6.04
C SER A 207 -2.94 -10.26 -5.51
N LEU A 208 -2.00 -10.19 -4.57
CA LEU A 208 -1.50 -8.94 -4.04
C LEU A 208 -0.76 -8.11 -5.10
N SER A 209 0.06 -8.74 -5.95
CA SER A 209 0.75 -8.06 -7.06
C SER A 209 -0.22 -7.46 -8.07
N ALA A 210 -1.36 -8.12 -8.32
CA ALA A 210 -2.41 -7.55 -9.15
C ALA A 210 -3.04 -6.30 -8.50
N VAL A 211 -3.26 -6.31 -7.18
CA VAL A 211 -3.71 -5.12 -6.45
C VAL A 211 -2.63 -4.03 -6.48
N ALA A 212 -1.35 -4.39 -6.33
CA ALA A 212 -0.22 -3.46 -6.39
C ALA A 212 -0.12 -2.77 -7.76
N GLU A 213 -0.25 -3.54 -8.86
CA GLU A 213 -0.27 -3.02 -10.23
C GLU A 213 -1.49 -2.11 -10.46
N ALA A 214 -2.67 -2.55 -10.05
CA ALA A 214 -3.89 -1.76 -10.12
C ALA A 214 -3.74 -0.42 -9.40
N LEU A 215 -3.25 -0.47 -8.16
CA LEU A 215 -3.05 0.71 -7.33
C LEU A 215 -2.00 1.65 -7.95
N THR A 216 -0.89 1.09 -8.46
CA THR A 216 0.13 1.86 -9.16
C THR A 216 -0.46 2.62 -10.35
N ASN A 217 -1.24 1.94 -11.20
CA ASN A 217 -1.72 2.52 -12.45
C ASN A 217 -2.91 3.47 -12.28
N THR A 218 -3.77 3.24 -11.30
CA THR A 218 -5.03 3.99 -11.14
C THR A 218 -4.97 5.06 -10.06
N ALA A 219 -4.15 4.84 -9.03
CA ALA A 219 -4.01 5.78 -7.92
C ALA A 219 -2.68 6.52 -7.94
N LEU A 220 -1.55 5.86 -8.19
CA LEU A 220 -0.23 6.48 -7.96
C LEU A 220 0.35 7.21 -9.17
N LEU A 221 0.36 6.60 -10.36
CA LEU A 221 0.91 7.23 -11.57
C LEU A 221 0.18 8.51 -11.98
N PRO A 222 -1.16 8.58 -11.96
CA PRO A 222 -1.86 9.83 -12.26
C PRO A 222 -1.48 10.98 -11.32
N ILE A 223 -1.08 10.68 -10.08
CA ILE A 223 -0.59 11.68 -9.13
C ILE A 223 0.76 12.25 -9.57
N LEU A 224 1.67 11.37 -10.00
CA LEU A 224 3.02 11.73 -10.39
C LEU A 224 3.09 12.48 -11.72
N GLU A 225 2.11 12.27 -12.60
CA GLU A 225 2.01 12.91 -13.92
C GLU A 225 1.30 14.27 -13.90
N ALA A 226 0.69 14.65 -12.77
CA ALA A 226 0.05 15.96 -12.62
C ALA A 226 1.11 17.08 -12.47
N GLU A 227 1.24 17.95 -13.49
CA GLU A 227 2.21 19.05 -13.49
C GLU A 227 1.88 20.20 -12.51
N ASP A 228 0.63 20.27 -12.03
CA ASP A 228 0.10 21.37 -11.19
C ASP A 228 -0.22 20.92 -9.76
N GLY A 229 0.81 20.48 -9.02
CA GLY A 229 0.74 20.16 -7.59
C GLY A 229 0.22 18.76 -7.27
N LEU A 230 0.66 18.19 -6.14
CA LEU A 230 0.27 16.86 -5.65
C LEU A 230 -1.27 16.73 -5.66
N PRO A 231 -1.89 15.89 -6.50
CA PRO A 231 -3.30 15.61 -6.34
C PRO A 231 -3.51 14.90 -5.00
N ALA A 232 -4.37 15.49 -4.18
CA ALA A 232 -4.88 14.86 -2.97
C ALA A 232 -5.62 13.58 -3.38
N HIS A 233 -4.98 12.43 -3.20
CA HIS A 233 -5.61 11.15 -3.47
C HIS A 233 -6.21 10.62 -2.16
N PRO A 234 -7.47 10.13 -2.14
CA PRO A 234 -8.15 9.62 -0.94
C PRO A 234 -7.46 8.47 -0.19
N LEU A 235 -6.41 7.89 -0.77
CA LEU A 235 -5.51 6.94 -0.12
C LEU A 235 -4.60 7.60 0.91
N PHE A 236 -4.34 8.88 0.72
CA PHE A 236 -3.43 9.70 1.47
C PHE A 236 -4.12 10.99 1.95
N ASP A 237 -5.46 11.08 1.92
CA ASP A 237 -6.17 12.24 2.46
C ASP A 237 -5.93 12.41 3.97
N ASP A 238 -5.51 11.34 4.66
CA ASP A 238 -5.08 11.35 6.06
C ASP A 238 -3.54 11.56 6.23
N VAL A 239 -2.86 12.13 5.22
CA VAL A 239 -1.42 12.51 5.24
C VAL A 239 -1.05 13.43 6.40
N GLY A 240 -2.02 13.96 7.14
CA GLY A 240 -1.79 14.67 8.41
C GLY A 240 -0.88 13.92 9.38
N LEU A 241 -0.96 12.58 9.42
CA LEU A 241 -0.24 11.76 10.41
C LEU A 241 1.29 11.79 10.24
N ARG A 242 1.81 11.84 9.00
CA ARG A 242 3.27 11.85 8.75
C ARG A 242 3.85 13.20 8.40
N LEU A 243 3.01 14.16 8.01
CA LEU A 243 3.36 15.58 8.08
C LEU A 243 3.80 15.94 9.51
N VAL A 244 3.10 15.42 10.53
CA VAL A 244 3.45 15.61 11.94
C VAL A 244 4.81 14.98 12.29
N VAL A 245 5.13 13.80 11.78
CA VAL A 245 6.45 13.17 12.00
C VAL A 245 7.57 13.97 11.34
N HIS A 246 7.37 14.47 10.10
CA HIS A 246 8.34 15.35 9.45
C HIS A 246 8.47 16.71 10.16
N GLN A 247 7.36 17.26 10.67
CA GLN A 247 7.39 18.46 11.51
C GLN A 247 8.16 18.22 12.81
N ALA A 248 7.92 17.09 13.49
CA ALA A 248 8.66 16.69 14.67
C ALA A 248 10.16 16.52 14.37
N ALA A 249 10.51 15.85 13.26
CA ALA A 249 11.89 15.71 12.83
C ALA A 249 12.53 17.09 12.56
N GLY A 250 11.81 18.01 11.94
CA GLY A 250 12.26 19.41 11.77
C GLY A 250 12.52 20.11 13.11
N VAL A 251 11.63 19.93 14.10
CA VAL A 251 11.86 20.44 15.46
C VAL A 251 13.13 19.84 16.06
N VAL A 252 13.31 18.51 15.99
CA VAL A 252 14.49 17.82 16.55
C VAL A 252 15.79 18.23 15.84
N MET A 253 15.78 18.41 14.52
CA MET A 253 16.94 18.91 13.78
C MET A 253 17.38 20.28 14.31
N THR A 254 16.43 21.17 14.60
CA THR A 254 16.75 22.50 15.14
C THR A 254 17.27 22.47 16.58
N THR A 255 16.78 21.55 17.41
CA THR A 255 17.17 21.46 18.83
C THR A 255 18.46 20.66 19.03
N GLY A 256 18.65 19.57 18.29
CA GLY A 256 19.78 18.64 18.40
C GLY A 256 20.93 18.89 17.42
N ASN A 257 20.80 19.86 16.50
CA ASN A 257 21.78 20.19 15.46
C ASN A 257 22.25 18.96 14.65
N CYS A 258 21.28 18.14 14.21
CA CYS A 258 21.51 16.89 13.49
C CYS A 258 20.80 16.86 12.12
N GLY A 259 21.14 15.88 11.28
CA GLY A 259 20.48 15.69 9.99
C GLY A 259 19.12 15.00 10.13
N ALA A 260 18.29 15.03 9.10
CA ALA A 260 16.95 14.44 9.11
C ALA A 260 16.95 12.94 9.48
N ALA A 261 17.92 12.17 8.96
CA ALA A 261 18.05 10.75 9.27
C ALA A 261 18.36 10.50 10.76
N ASP A 262 19.19 11.34 11.37
CA ASP A 262 19.53 11.26 12.80
C ASP A 262 18.33 11.68 13.66
N ALA A 263 17.64 12.75 13.29
CA ALA A 263 16.43 13.21 13.97
C ALA A 263 15.33 12.12 13.96
N LEU A 264 15.08 11.50 12.81
CA LEU A 264 14.13 10.39 12.71
C LEU A 264 14.59 9.17 13.51
N SER A 265 15.90 8.90 13.55
CA SER A 265 16.46 7.82 14.39
C SER A 265 16.28 8.09 15.89
N LEU A 266 16.41 9.35 16.33
CA LEU A 266 16.15 9.75 17.72
C LEU A 266 14.66 9.60 18.08
N ILE A 267 13.77 10.03 17.20
CA ILE A 267 12.32 9.86 17.38
C ILE A 267 11.97 8.37 17.49
N ARG A 268 12.49 7.53 16.59
CA ARG A 268 12.31 6.07 16.61
C ARG A 268 12.85 5.44 17.89
N ALA A 269 14.07 5.81 18.28
CA ALA A 269 14.72 5.29 19.48
C ALA A 269 13.90 5.64 20.74
N HIS A 270 13.34 6.85 20.80
CA HIS A 270 12.50 7.26 21.93
C HIS A 270 11.15 6.52 21.94
N ALA A 271 10.49 6.41 20.79
CA ALA A 271 9.24 5.67 20.65
C ALA A 271 9.40 4.21 21.09
N PHE A 272 10.47 3.55 20.64
CA PHE A 272 10.83 2.20 21.06
C PHE A 272 11.08 2.10 22.57
N ALA A 273 11.93 2.97 23.12
CA ALA A 273 12.25 2.96 24.55
C ALA A 273 11.03 3.22 25.45
N ALA A 274 10.05 3.98 24.96
CA ALA A 274 8.84 4.34 25.69
C ALA A 274 7.64 3.40 25.41
N GLY A 275 7.75 2.46 24.47
CA GLY A 275 6.63 1.60 24.06
C GLY A 275 5.44 2.40 23.49
N ARG A 276 5.70 3.51 22.80
CA ARG A 276 4.70 4.40 22.20
C ARG A 276 4.79 4.36 20.68
N SER A 277 3.70 4.70 19.99
CA SER A 277 3.77 4.91 18.54
C SER A 277 4.71 6.08 18.22
N VAL A 278 5.35 6.03 17.05
CA VAL A 278 6.17 7.15 16.56
C VAL A 278 5.31 8.39 16.39
N LEU A 279 4.06 8.22 15.97
CA LEU A 279 3.10 9.29 15.83
C LEU A 279 2.83 10.00 17.16
N ASP A 280 2.58 9.26 18.24
CA ASP A 280 2.35 9.85 19.56
C ASP A 280 3.57 10.64 20.05
N VAL A 281 4.77 10.14 19.77
CA VAL A 281 6.02 10.83 20.08
C VAL A 281 6.15 12.09 19.22
N ALA A 282 5.85 12.01 17.93
CA ALA A 282 5.91 13.14 17.01
C ALA A 282 4.90 14.24 17.39
N LEU A 283 3.66 13.88 17.70
CA LEU A 283 2.64 14.79 18.21
C LEU A 283 3.12 15.48 19.49
N ALA A 284 3.66 14.72 20.45
CA ALA A 284 4.20 15.29 21.68
C ALA A 284 5.36 16.28 21.44
N ILE A 285 6.21 16.02 20.45
CA ILE A 285 7.29 16.94 20.04
C ILE A 285 6.73 18.20 19.39
N VAL A 286 5.78 18.07 18.46
CA VAL A 286 5.15 19.21 17.77
C VAL A 286 4.36 20.08 18.75
N ASP A 287 3.65 19.46 19.70
CA ASP A 287 2.94 20.12 20.80
C ASP A 287 3.89 20.65 21.89
N ARG A 288 5.20 20.42 21.75
CA ARG A 288 6.28 20.84 22.67
C ARG A 288 6.11 20.31 24.10
N THR A 289 5.43 19.18 24.26
CA THR A 289 5.30 18.46 25.53
C THR A 289 6.44 17.44 25.73
N LEU A 290 7.18 17.13 24.67
CA LEU A 290 8.37 16.28 24.66
C LEU A 290 9.51 17.00 23.93
N VAL A 291 10.73 16.96 24.49
CA VAL A 291 11.95 17.44 23.85
C VAL A 291 12.95 16.30 23.83
N LEU A 292 13.42 15.95 22.63
CA LEU A 292 14.50 14.97 22.45
C LEU A 292 15.86 15.68 22.57
N PRO A 293 16.88 14.99 23.12
CA PRO A 293 18.22 15.54 23.32
C PRO A 293 18.95 15.84 22.01
#